data_AF-A0A7X8V6D8-F1
#
_entry.id   AF-A0A7X8V6D8-F1
#
_cell.length_a   1.000
_cell.length_b   1.000
_cell.length_c   1.000
_cell.angle_alpha   90.00
_cell.angle_beta   90.00
_cell.angle_gamma   90.00
#
_symmetry.space_group_name_H-M   'P 1'
#
loop_
_entity.id
_entity.type
_entity.pdbx_description
1 polymer ?
#
loop_
_entity_poly.entity_id
_entity_poly.type
_entity_poly.pdbx_seq_one_letter_code
_entity_poly.pdbx_strand_id
1 'polypeptide(L)' 'MEPIHATTILAVHKDGKVAMAGDGQVTMG' A
#
# COMPACT_ATOMS: atom_id res chain seq x y z
N MET A 1 -16.68 -3.51 16.08
CA MET A 1 -16.48 -3.66 14.61
C MET A 1 -15.22 -4.48 14.45
N GLU A 2 -15.25 -5.52 13.61
CA GLU A 2 -14.03 -6.25 13.28
C GLU A 2 -13.04 -5.35 12.53
N PRO A 3 -11.72 -5.54 12.70
CA PRO A 3 -10.72 -4.77 11.97
C PRO A 3 -10.80 -4.99 10.45
N ILE A 4 -10.60 -3.92 9.68
CA ILE A 4 -10.39 -4.00 8.23
C ILE A 4 -8.88 -4.05 7.98
N HIS A 5 -8.41 -5.08 7.25
CA HIS A 5 -7.03 -5.10 6.77
C HIS A 5 -6.94 -4.23 5.51
N ALA A 6 -6.09 -3.21 5.59
CA ALA A 6 -5.89 -2.24 4.53
C ALA A 6 -4.99 -2.77 3.41
N THR A 7 -5.03 -2.08 2.28
CA THR A 7 -4.07 -2.23 1.18
C THR A 7 -2.64 -1.93 1.64
N THR A 8 -1.67 -2.52 0.96
CA THR A 8 -0.24 -2.26 1.06
C THR A 8 0.16 -1.15 0.10
N ILE A 9 0.85 -0.13 0.63
CA ILE A 9 1.52 0.91 -0.16
C ILE A 9 3.04 0.78 0.02
N LEU A 10 3.79 0.87 -1.09
CA LEU A 10 5.25 0.90 -1.11
C LEU A 10 5.75 2.11 -1.90
N ALA A 11 6.78 2.77 -1.37
CA ALA A 11 7.51 3.81 -2.06
C ALA A 11 9.00 3.49 -2.13
N VAL A 12 9.61 3.81 -3.26
CA VAL A 12 11.06 3.71 -3.47
C VAL A 12 11.57 5.06 -3.97
N HIS A 13 12.64 5.54 -3.32
CA HIS A 13 13.43 6.67 -3.79
C HIS A 13 14.79 6.16 -4.29
N LYS A 14 15.09 6.41 -5.56
CA LYS A 14 16.35 5.99 -6.19
C LYS A 14 16.74 6.94 -7.32
N ASP A 15 18.02 7.30 -7.37
CA ASP A 15 18.61 8.16 -8.40
C ASP A 15 17.86 9.48 -8.61
N GLY A 16 17.42 10.10 -7.51
CA GLY A 16 16.66 11.36 -7.52
C GLY A 16 15.22 11.23 -8.03
N LYS A 17 14.73 10.01 -8.27
CA LYS A 17 13.36 9.73 -8.71
C LYS A 17 12.60 8.95 -7.64
N VAL A 18 11.30 9.22 -7.55
CA VAL A 18 10.38 8.53 -6.64
C VAL A 18 9.40 7.71 -7.46
N ALA A 19 9.20 6.47 -7.05
CA ALA A 19 8.12 5.62 -7.49
C ALA A 19 7.27 5.21 -6.28
N MET A 20 5.95 5.24 -6.46
CA MET A 20 5.00 4.72 -5.48
C MET A 20 4.08 3.71 -6.16
N ALA A 21 3.73 2.66 -5.44
CA ALA A 21 2.76 1.68 -5.86
C ALA A 21 1.96 1.21 -4.65
N GLY A 22 0.75 0.74 -4.91
CA GLY A 22 -0.06 0.03 -3.93
C GLY A 22 -0.76 -1.14 -4.60
N ASP A 23 -1.21 -2.09 -3.79
CA ASP A 23 -2.19 -3.05 -4.26
C ASP A 23 -3.61 -2.47 -4.12
N GLY A 24 -4.63 -3.24 -4.48
CA GLY A 24 -6.04 -2.82 -4.42
C GLY A 24 -6.88 -3.63 -3.44
N GLN A 25 -6.26 -4.52 -2.67
CA GLN A 25 -6.99 -5.43 -1.79
C GLN A 25 -7.51 -4.71 -0.55
N VAL A 26 -8.71 -5.11 -0.15
CA VAL A 26 -9.27 -4.85 1.17
C VAL A 26 -9.84 -6.15 1.70
N THR A 27 -9.58 -6.48 2.96
CA THR A 27 -10.18 -7.63 3.63
C THR A 27 -10.98 -7.17 4.85
N MET A 28 -12.22 -7.65 4.97
CA MET A 28 -13.11 -7.37 6.10
C MET A 28 -13.51 -8.69 6.77
N GLY A 29 -13.02 -8.94 7.99
CA GLY A 29 -13.31 -10.15 8.76
C GLY A 29 -12.53 -11.36 8.29
#